data_AF-A0A0Q9L5R2-F1
#
_entry.id   AF-A0A0Q9L5R2-F1
#
_cell.length_a   1.000
_cell.length_b   1.000
_cell.length_c   1.000
_cell.angle_alpha   90.00
_cell.angle_beta   90.00
_cell.angle_gamma   90.00
#
_symmetry.space_group_name_H-M   'P 1'
#
loop_
_entity.id
_entity.type
_entity.pdbx_description
1 polymer ?
#
loop_
_entity_poly.entity_id
_entity_poly.type
_entity_poly.pdbx_seq_one_letter_code
_entity_poly.pdbx_strand_id
1 'polypeptide(L)'
;MAMQAEQQDLLEGIYKRAIKFLPLYALVPVLYGVVFWAAGQGMDWKAFALGALGWVIALFLRGPVSLLAKKLPVNKAQGMMVASSGVLEESVRLALVALFSGAFTWAHSFGQGWAAVEVVFVIINVIVIGSLIKRTDEKAMQAKEFLQAQGTLNASPLWGVLERIWASAIHIGCTLIVVQQPWAVLLLIPLHSGINWFAVKLATKSVGISSLFIAVFGILSLMTGIMLY
;
A
#
# COMPACT_ATOMS: atom_id res chain seq x y z
N MET A 1 -24.63 2.33 -26.44
CA MET A 1 -24.22 3.76 -26.40
C MET A 1 -24.60 4.45 -25.09
N ALA A 2 -25.89 4.47 -24.67
CA ALA A 2 -26.28 5.13 -23.41
C ALA A 2 -25.53 4.61 -22.16
N MET A 3 -25.38 3.28 -22.04
CA MET A 3 -24.66 2.63 -20.94
C MET A 3 -23.16 2.97 -20.89
N GLN A 4 -22.53 3.29 -22.03
CA GLN A 4 -21.11 3.70 -22.08
C GLN A 4 -20.90 5.15 -21.66
N ALA A 5 -21.87 6.04 -21.97
CA ALA A 5 -21.82 7.43 -21.56
C ALA A 5 -21.98 7.57 -20.03
N GLU A 6 -22.95 6.88 -19.44
CA GLU A 6 -23.17 6.85 -17.99
C GLU A 6 -21.96 6.27 -17.23
N GLN A 7 -21.33 5.24 -17.80
CA GLN A 7 -20.11 4.63 -17.27
C GLN A 7 -18.92 5.60 -17.27
N GLN A 8 -18.78 6.38 -18.34
CA GLN A 8 -17.72 7.37 -18.47
C GLN A 8 -17.91 8.52 -17.47
N ASP A 9 -19.15 8.99 -17.30
CA ASP A 9 -19.51 10.05 -16.35
C ASP A 9 -19.24 9.64 -14.90
N LEU A 10 -19.55 8.39 -14.53
CA LEU A 10 -19.26 7.85 -13.20
C LEU A 10 -17.75 7.85 -12.91
N LEU A 11 -16.95 7.30 -13.82
CA LEU A 11 -15.49 7.23 -13.67
C LEU A 11 -14.87 8.64 -13.61
N GLU A 12 -15.34 9.56 -14.43
CA GLU A 12 -14.90 10.95 -14.43
C GLU A 12 -15.23 11.65 -13.11
N GLY A 13 -16.44 11.44 -12.57
CA GLY A 13 -16.84 11.96 -11.26
C GLY A 13 -16.01 11.41 -10.10
N ILE A 14 -15.62 10.14 -10.14
CA ILE A 14 -14.74 9.53 -9.14
C ILE A 14 -13.33 10.12 -9.24
N TYR A 15 -12.78 10.21 -10.44
CA TYR A 15 -11.46 10.79 -10.67
C TYR A 15 -11.38 12.25 -10.24
N LYS A 16 -12.37 13.07 -10.61
CA LYS A 16 -12.48 14.48 -10.18
C LYS A 16 -12.52 14.64 -8.67
N ARG A 17 -13.10 13.68 -7.94
CA ARG A 17 -13.05 13.65 -6.48
C ARG A 17 -11.68 13.20 -5.99
N ALA A 18 -11.13 12.10 -6.50
CA ALA A 18 -9.84 11.55 -6.06
C ALA A 18 -8.67 12.54 -6.26
N ILE A 19 -8.64 13.27 -7.38
CA ILE A 19 -7.54 14.20 -7.67
C ILE A 19 -7.42 15.33 -6.65
N LYS A 20 -8.55 15.78 -6.10
CA LYS A 20 -8.59 16.84 -5.06
C LYS A 20 -7.94 16.38 -3.75
N PHE A 21 -7.85 15.07 -3.51
CA PHE A 21 -7.26 14.50 -2.31
C PHE A 21 -5.79 14.11 -2.50
N LEU A 22 -5.22 14.15 -3.72
CA LEU A 22 -3.79 13.85 -3.94
C LEU A 22 -2.84 14.67 -3.04
N PRO A 23 -3.08 15.96 -2.76
CA PRO A 23 -2.25 16.69 -1.79
C PRO A 23 -2.28 16.04 -0.39
N LEU A 24 -3.43 15.53 0.04
CA LEU A 24 -3.56 14.85 1.33
C LEU A 24 -2.81 13.51 1.35
N TYR A 25 -2.80 12.77 0.24
CA TYR A 25 -1.93 11.59 0.11
C TYR A 25 -0.46 11.97 0.27
N ALA A 26 0.01 13.00 -0.45
CA ALA A 26 1.40 13.44 -0.38
C ALA A 26 1.81 13.96 1.02
N LEU A 27 0.86 14.44 1.81
CA LEU A 27 1.11 14.85 3.19
C LEU A 27 1.37 13.67 4.14
N VAL A 28 0.88 12.46 3.86
CA VAL A 28 1.05 11.29 4.75
C VAL A 28 2.53 11.02 5.10
N PRO A 29 3.45 10.82 4.13
CA PRO A 29 4.86 10.60 4.46
C PRO A 29 5.51 11.83 5.14
N VAL A 30 5.09 13.04 4.79
CA VAL A 30 5.59 14.28 5.43
C VAL A 30 5.21 14.32 6.90
N LEU A 31 3.98 13.96 7.25
CA LEU A 31 3.50 13.93 8.64
C LEU A 31 4.27 12.91 9.48
N TYR A 32 4.54 11.71 8.95
CA TYR A 32 5.41 10.76 9.63
C TYR A 32 6.83 11.32 9.81
N GLY A 33 7.40 11.95 8.79
CA GLY A 33 8.69 12.62 8.86
C GLY A 33 8.76 13.67 9.95
N VAL A 34 7.74 14.52 10.06
CA VAL A 34 7.63 15.54 11.11
C VAL A 34 7.53 14.91 12.50
N VAL A 35 6.72 13.85 12.65
CA VAL A 35 6.56 13.15 13.94
C VAL A 35 7.87 12.53 14.41
N PHE A 36 8.59 11.82 13.54
CA PHE A 36 9.89 11.24 13.88
C PHE A 36 10.95 12.31 14.15
N TRP A 37 10.99 13.37 13.33
CA TRP A 37 11.89 14.50 13.56
C TRP A 37 11.65 15.18 14.91
N ALA A 38 10.39 15.42 15.27
CA ALA A 38 10.01 15.98 16.56
C ALA A 38 10.37 15.04 17.74
N ALA A 39 10.43 13.73 17.50
CA ALA A 39 10.92 12.73 18.45
C ALA A 39 12.46 12.60 18.48
N GLY A 40 13.20 13.49 17.81
CA GLY A 40 14.66 13.48 17.76
C GLY A 40 15.26 12.50 16.75
N GLN A 41 14.44 11.88 15.90
CA GLN A 41 14.87 10.94 14.87
C GLN A 41 15.06 11.67 13.54
N GLY A 42 16.32 11.98 13.22
CA GLY A 42 16.68 12.64 11.96
C GLY A 42 16.55 11.69 10.76
N MET A 43 16.11 12.22 9.62
CA MET A 43 15.99 11.44 8.38
C MET A 43 17.35 11.08 7.80
N ASP A 44 17.64 9.78 7.68
CA ASP A 44 18.71 9.26 6.84
C ASP A 44 18.17 8.98 5.44
N TRP A 45 18.58 9.81 4.49
CA TRP A 45 18.09 9.73 3.11
C TRP A 45 18.57 8.47 2.37
N LYS A 46 19.72 7.88 2.75
CA LYS A 46 20.19 6.63 2.13
C LYS A 46 19.32 5.47 2.59
N ALA A 47 19.02 5.41 3.89
CA ALA A 47 18.08 4.45 4.46
C ALA A 47 16.68 4.59 3.85
N PHE A 48 16.18 5.83 3.73
CA PHE A 48 14.90 6.12 3.08
C PHE A 48 14.86 5.61 1.63
N ALA A 49 15.88 5.93 0.83
CA ALA A 49 15.97 5.46 -0.55
C ALA A 49 16.03 3.92 -0.63
N LEU A 50 16.73 3.27 0.30
CA LEU A 50 16.80 1.82 0.39
C LEU A 50 15.44 1.18 0.73
N GLY A 51 14.70 1.78 1.67
CA GLY A 51 13.34 1.35 2.00
C GLY A 51 12.38 1.48 0.80
N ALA A 52 12.47 2.61 0.09
CA ALA A 52 11.70 2.81 -1.14
C ALA A 52 12.05 1.78 -2.22
N LEU A 53 13.35 1.51 -2.42
CA LEU A 53 13.82 0.47 -3.34
C LEU A 53 13.28 -0.91 -2.95
N GLY A 54 13.26 -1.24 -1.65
CA GLY A 54 12.73 -2.50 -1.14
C GLY A 54 11.26 -2.71 -1.49
N TRP A 55 10.41 -1.70 -1.28
CA TRP A 55 9.01 -1.80 -1.67
C TRP A 55 8.85 -1.98 -3.19
N VAL A 56 9.66 -1.27 -4.00
CA VAL A 56 9.64 -1.42 -5.47
C VAL A 56 10.06 -2.84 -5.90
N ILE A 57 11.09 -3.42 -5.28
CA ILE A 57 11.48 -4.82 -5.53
C ILE A 57 10.33 -5.76 -5.18
N ALA A 58 9.69 -5.58 -4.02
CA ALA A 58 8.53 -6.38 -3.62
C ALA A 58 7.37 -6.25 -4.61
N LEU A 59 7.10 -5.05 -5.14
CA LEU A 59 6.12 -4.82 -6.20
C LEU A 59 6.47 -5.61 -7.47
N PHE A 60 7.72 -5.58 -7.93
CA PHE A 60 8.14 -6.34 -9.11
C PHE A 60 8.02 -7.86 -8.91
N LEU A 61 8.27 -8.37 -7.70
CA LEU A 61 8.08 -9.78 -7.38
C LEU A 61 6.62 -10.24 -7.43
N ARG A 62 5.65 -9.31 -7.39
CA ARG A 62 4.24 -9.62 -7.67
C ARG A 62 4.01 -9.98 -9.14
N GLY A 63 4.88 -9.55 -10.05
CA GLY A 63 4.84 -9.89 -11.48
C GLY A 63 4.85 -11.41 -11.72
N PRO A 64 5.86 -12.16 -11.25
CA PRO A 64 5.85 -13.62 -11.27
C PRO A 64 4.57 -14.25 -10.71
N VAL A 65 4.06 -13.77 -9.58
CA VAL A 65 2.80 -14.28 -9.00
C VAL A 65 1.61 -14.04 -9.94
N SER A 66 1.53 -12.86 -10.57
CA SER A 66 0.49 -12.54 -11.54
C SER A 66 0.51 -13.47 -12.76
N LEU A 67 1.71 -13.88 -13.20
CA LEU A 67 1.87 -14.85 -14.30
C LEU A 67 1.36 -16.24 -13.91
N LEU A 68 1.65 -16.68 -12.68
CA LEU A 68 1.12 -17.94 -12.13
C LEU A 68 -0.40 -17.89 -11.97
N ALA A 69 -0.94 -16.73 -11.61
CA ALA A 69 -2.38 -16.52 -11.43
C ALA A 69 -3.16 -16.31 -12.74
N LYS A 70 -2.49 -16.12 -13.89
CA LYS A 70 -3.09 -15.70 -15.17
C LYS A 70 -4.26 -16.58 -15.64
N LYS A 71 -4.20 -17.89 -15.37
CA LYS A 71 -5.23 -18.86 -15.79
C LYS A 71 -6.32 -19.09 -14.73
N LEU A 72 -6.22 -18.45 -13.57
CA LEU A 72 -7.18 -18.63 -12.50
C LEU A 72 -8.40 -17.73 -12.70
N PRO A 73 -9.58 -18.14 -12.19
CA PRO A 73 -10.72 -17.24 -12.05
C PRO A 73 -10.34 -15.98 -11.28
N VAL A 74 -10.93 -14.82 -11.63
CA VAL A 74 -10.60 -13.49 -11.07
C VAL A 74 -10.53 -13.51 -9.54
N ASN A 75 -11.51 -14.09 -8.85
CA ASN A 75 -11.53 -14.15 -7.38
C ASN A 75 -10.36 -14.96 -6.79
N LYS A 76 -9.97 -16.06 -7.46
CA LYS A 76 -8.82 -16.87 -7.03
C LYS A 76 -7.50 -16.18 -7.33
N ALA A 77 -7.40 -15.51 -8.47
CA ALA A 77 -6.23 -14.70 -8.83
C ALA A 77 -6.03 -13.55 -7.82
N GLN A 78 -7.08 -12.79 -7.52
CA GLN A 78 -7.06 -11.74 -6.50
C GLN A 78 -6.66 -12.29 -5.13
N GLY A 79 -7.26 -13.41 -4.69
CA GLY A 79 -6.91 -14.07 -3.44
C GLY A 79 -5.43 -14.46 -3.37
N MET A 80 -4.86 -14.99 -4.46
CA MET A 80 -3.44 -15.34 -4.55
C MET A 80 -2.52 -14.11 -4.48
N MET A 81 -2.88 -13.03 -5.18
CA MET A 81 -2.14 -11.77 -5.12
C MET A 81 -2.12 -11.18 -3.71
N VAL A 82 -3.26 -11.22 -3.02
CA VAL A 82 -3.36 -10.73 -1.65
C VAL A 82 -2.60 -11.64 -0.68
N ALA A 83 -2.75 -12.96 -0.78
CA ALA A 83 -2.06 -13.91 0.10
C ALA A 83 -0.54 -13.88 -0.04
N SER A 84 -0.01 -13.56 -1.22
CA SER A 84 1.42 -13.42 -1.45
C SER A 84 2.00 -12.08 -1.00
N SER A 85 1.17 -11.06 -0.76
CA SER A 85 1.64 -9.70 -0.43
C SER A 85 2.60 -9.67 0.78
N GLY A 86 2.20 -10.27 1.91
CA GLY A 86 3.04 -10.34 3.11
C GLY A 86 4.30 -11.15 2.91
N VAL A 87 4.22 -12.27 2.16
CA VAL A 87 5.41 -13.08 1.83
C VAL A 87 6.43 -12.24 1.08
N LEU A 88 6.01 -11.56 0.02
CA LEU A 88 6.91 -10.81 -0.84
C LEU A 88 7.50 -9.59 -0.12
N GLU A 89 6.67 -8.82 0.58
CA GLU A 89 7.11 -7.59 1.23
C GLU A 89 8.00 -7.86 2.43
N GLU A 90 7.59 -8.75 3.34
CA GLU A 90 8.34 -9.02 4.56
C GLU A 90 9.64 -9.80 4.26
N SER A 91 9.66 -10.66 3.24
CA SER A 91 10.90 -11.34 2.81
C SER A 91 11.91 -10.36 2.21
N VAL A 92 11.46 -9.44 1.36
CA VAL A 92 12.36 -8.39 0.82
C VAL A 92 12.86 -7.49 1.94
N ARG A 93 11.99 -7.13 2.89
CA ARG A 93 12.38 -6.34 4.05
C ARG A 93 13.47 -7.04 4.86
N LEU A 94 13.26 -8.30 5.22
CA LEU A 94 14.25 -9.09 5.95
C LEU A 94 15.58 -9.18 5.18
N ALA A 95 15.52 -9.47 3.87
CA ALA A 95 16.71 -9.59 3.04
C ALA A 95 17.52 -8.28 3.02
N LEU A 96 16.86 -7.13 2.85
CA LEU A 96 17.55 -5.84 2.87
C LEU A 96 18.11 -5.48 4.24
N VAL A 97 17.36 -5.74 5.32
CA VAL A 97 17.86 -5.53 6.69
C VAL A 97 19.10 -6.40 6.95
N ALA A 98 19.09 -7.66 6.52
CA ALA A 98 20.22 -8.57 6.69
C ALA A 98 21.47 -8.15 5.87
N LEU A 99 21.27 -7.62 4.66
CA LEU A 99 22.36 -7.18 3.78
C LEU A 99 23.00 -5.86 4.21
N PHE A 100 22.22 -4.96 4.81
CA PHE A 100 22.66 -3.60 5.15
C PHE A 100 22.74 -3.41 6.67
N SER A 101 23.43 -4.34 7.35
CA SER A 101 23.64 -4.53 8.81
C SER A 101 23.76 -3.30 9.74
N GLY A 102 23.86 -2.09 9.22
CA GLY A 102 23.74 -0.82 9.96
C GLY A 102 22.30 -0.32 10.20
N ALA A 103 21.27 -1.11 9.86
CA ALA A 103 19.86 -0.68 9.86
C ALA A 103 19.30 -0.19 11.21
N PHE A 104 19.97 -0.47 12.34
CA PHE A 104 19.48 -0.12 13.67
C PHE A 104 19.33 1.39 13.89
N THR A 105 20.29 2.23 13.51
CA THR A 105 20.19 3.67 13.83
C THR A 105 19.28 4.46 12.89
N TRP A 106 18.88 3.87 11.76
CA TRP A 106 18.07 4.52 10.73
C TRP A 106 16.85 3.71 10.28
N ALA A 107 16.44 2.69 11.03
CA ALA A 107 15.30 1.82 10.69
C ALA A 107 14.01 2.62 10.43
N HIS A 108 13.79 3.68 11.21
CA HIS A 108 12.65 4.57 11.03
C HIS A 108 12.67 5.27 9.65
N SER A 109 13.85 5.64 9.14
CA SER A 109 14.02 6.24 7.82
C SER A 109 13.77 5.22 6.71
N PHE A 110 14.26 3.98 6.88
CA PHE A 110 13.96 2.88 5.96
C PHE A 110 12.45 2.60 5.89
N GLY A 111 11.78 2.48 7.03
CA GLY A 111 10.33 2.24 7.09
C GLY A 111 9.53 3.37 6.45
N GLN A 112 9.95 4.62 6.66
CA GLN A 112 9.32 5.78 6.01
C GLN A 112 9.52 5.79 4.50
N GLY A 113 10.69 5.40 4.01
CA GLY A 113 10.95 5.25 2.57
C GLY A 113 10.03 4.21 1.91
N TRP A 114 9.86 3.07 2.59
CA TRP A 114 8.95 2.00 2.18
C TRP A 114 7.50 2.50 2.09
N ALA A 115 7.01 3.17 3.14
CA ALA A 115 5.66 3.73 3.19
C ALA A 115 5.45 4.85 2.15
N ALA A 116 6.44 5.74 1.99
CA ALA A 116 6.34 6.89 1.10
C ALA A 116 6.22 6.49 -0.38
N VAL A 117 7.01 5.52 -0.84
CA VAL A 117 6.93 5.09 -2.24
C VAL A 117 5.63 4.37 -2.56
N GLU A 118 5.04 3.67 -1.59
CA GLU A 118 3.71 3.09 -1.74
C GLU A 118 2.64 4.19 -1.93
N VAL A 119 2.73 5.27 -1.15
CA VAL A 119 1.85 6.44 -1.33
C VAL A 119 2.04 7.05 -2.73
N VAL A 120 3.27 7.19 -3.19
CA VAL A 120 3.57 7.67 -4.56
C VAL A 120 2.96 6.73 -5.61
N PHE A 121 3.06 5.41 -5.43
CA PHE A 121 2.43 4.44 -6.31
C PHE A 121 0.91 4.61 -6.37
N VAL A 122 0.25 4.84 -5.23
CA VAL A 122 -1.19 5.13 -5.20
C VAL A 122 -1.54 6.43 -5.93
N ILE A 123 -0.75 7.49 -5.74
CA ILE A 123 -0.92 8.76 -6.48
C ILE A 123 -0.78 8.53 -7.99
N ILE A 124 0.27 7.80 -8.42
CA ILE A 124 0.50 7.46 -9.83
C ILE A 124 -0.69 6.67 -10.37
N ASN A 125 -1.21 5.69 -9.64
CA ASN A 125 -2.39 4.92 -10.08
C ASN A 125 -3.61 5.82 -10.30
N VAL A 126 -3.88 6.78 -9.41
CA VAL A 126 -4.98 7.74 -9.60
C VAL A 126 -4.80 8.56 -10.88
N ILE A 127 -3.57 9.03 -11.15
CA ILE A 127 -3.25 9.80 -12.36
C ILE A 127 -3.39 8.95 -13.63
N VAL A 128 -2.85 7.72 -13.61
CA VAL A 128 -2.94 6.76 -14.72
C VAL A 128 -4.39 6.41 -15.01
N ILE A 129 -5.20 6.13 -13.99
CA ILE A 129 -6.65 5.92 -14.16
C ILE A 129 -7.29 7.15 -14.83
N GLY A 130 -6.95 8.35 -14.38
CA GLY A 130 -7.36 9.61 -15.01
C GLY A 130 -7.08 9.68 -16.51
N SER A 131 -5.87 9.27 -16.91
CA SER A 131 -5.45 9.21 -18.32
C SER A 131 -6.23 8.17 -19.14
N LEU A 132 -6.67 7.08 -18.50
CA LEU A 132 -7.44 6.01 -19.15
C LEU A 132 -8.90 6.42 -19.38
N ILE A 133 -9.48 7.27 -18.51
CA ILE A 133 -10.90 7.67 -18.60
C ILE A 133 -11.25 8.26 -19.97
N LYS A 134 -10.36 9.11 -20.52
CA LYS A 134 -10.57 9.78 -21.81
C LYS A 134 -10.26 8.92 -23.03
N ARG A 135 -9.64 7.75 -22.84
CA ARG A 135 -9.24 6.85 -23.92
C ARG A 135 -10.35 5.86 -24.25
N THR A 136 -10.55 5.59 -25.53
CA THR A 136 -11.59 4.68 -26.05
C THR A 136 -11.02 3.51 -26.84
N ASP A 137 -9.70 3.37 -26.89
CA ASP A 137 -9.05 2.22 -27.51
C ASP A 137 -9.34 0.91 -26.76
N GLU A 138 -9.25 -0.22 -27.47
CA GLU A 138 -9.61 -1.55 -26.95
C GLU A 138 -8.90 -1.87 -25.62
N LYS A 139 -7.61 -1.53 -25.49
CA LYS A 139 -6.85 -1.75 -24.25
C LYS A 139 -7.36 -0.88 -23.10
N ALA A 140 -7.73 0.38 -23.37
CA ALA A 140 -8.31 1.26 -22.37
C ALA A 140 -9.69 0.76 -21.91
N MET A 141 -10.50 0.21 -22.82
CA MET A 141 -11.79 -0.37 -22.47
C MET A 141 -11.65 -1.62 -21.59
N GLN A 142 -10.76 -2.54 -21.95
CA GLN A 142 -10.43 -3.71 -21.11
C GLN A 142 -9.92 -3.30 -19.72
N ALA A 143 -9.07 -2.27 -19.65
CA ALA A 143 -8.56 -1.75 -18.38
C ALA A 143 -9.68 -1.12 -17.53
N LYS A 144 -10.62 -0.39 -18.13
CA LYS A 144 -11.79 0.17 -17.43
C LYS A 144 -12.68 -0.93 -16.87
N GLU A 145 -13.01 -1.94 -17.68
CA GLU A 145 -13.81 -3.10 -17.23
C GLU A 145 -13.16 -3.81 -16.04
N PHE A 146 -11.83 -4.00 -16.10
CA PHE A 146 -11.08 -4.58 -14.99
C PHE A 146 -11.11 -3.72 -13.73
N LEU A 147 -10.97 -2.39 -13.85
CA LEU A 147 -11.07 -1.47 -12.72
C LEU A 147 -12.45 -1.46 -12.09
N GLN A 148 -13.52 -1.62 -12.88
CA GLN A 148 -14.88 -1.71 -12.35
C GLN A 148 -15.14 -3.03 -11.63
N ALA A 149 -14.61 -4.13 -12.16
CA ALA A 149 -14.70 -5.45 -11.53
C ALA A 149 -14.03 -5.49 -10.14
N GLN A 150 -13.15 -4.53 -9.82
CA GLN A 150 -12.55 -4.38 -8.48
C GLN A 150 -13.47 -3.71 -7.44
N GLY A 151 -14.65 -3.22 -7.84
CA GLY A 151 -15.72 -2.80 -6.91
C GLY A 151 -15.45 -1.55 -6.06
N THR A 152 -14.34 -0.83 -6.30
CA THR A 152 -13.87 0.29 -5.47
C THR A 152 -14.42 1.66 -5.88
N LEU A 153 -15.30 1.72 -6.88
CA LEU A 153 -15.76 2.97 -7.51
C LEU A 153 -16.57 3.88 -6.58
N ASN A 154 -17.18 3.37 -5.52
CA ASN A 154 -18.06 4.14 -4.64
C ASN A 154 -17.40 4.61 -3.32
N ALA A 155 -16.12 4.31 -3.11
CA ALA A 155 -15.43 4.71 -1.88
C ALA A 155 -15.06 6.21 -1.90
N SER A 156 -15.32 6.92 -0.80
CA SER A 156 -14.84 8.30 -0.63
C SER A 156 -13.30 8.33 -0.68
N PRO A 157 -12.68 9.24 -1.45
CA PRO A 157 -11.22 9.40 -1.48
C PRO A 157 -10.59 9.65 -0.11
N LEU A 158 -11.35 10.22 0.83
CA LEU A 158 -10.91 10.43 2.22
C LEU A 158 -10.54 9.11 2.90
N TRP A 159 -11.30 8.04 2.64
CA TRP A 159 -10.99 6.71 3.19
C TRP A 159 -9.66 6.18 2.66
N GLY A 160 -9.35 6.45 1.40
CA GLY A 160 -8.08 6.08 0.83
C GLY A 160 -6.90 6.83 1.47
N VAL A 161 -7.08 8.11 1.85
CA VAL A 161 -6.07 8.85 2.63
C VAL A 161 -5.87 8.21 4.00
N LEU A 162 -6.96 7.93 4.72
CA LEU A 162 -6.89 7.27 6.03
C LEU A 162 -6.21 5.89 5.95
N GLU A 163 -6.57 5.10 4.94
CA GLU A 163 -5.93 3.81 4.67
C GLU A 163 -4.43 3.96 4.46
N ARG A 164 -3.97 5.00 3.76
CA ARG A 164 -2.54 5.25 3.58
C ARG A 164 -1.83 5.66 4.86
N ILE A 165 -2.48 6.41 5.75
CA ILE A 165 -1.94 6.70 7.08
C ILE A 165 -1.72 5.38 7.83
N TRP A 166 -2.73 4.51 7.87
CA TRP A 166 -2.66 3.25 8.61
C TRP A 166 -1.70 2.24 7.99
N ALA A 167 -1.70 2.10 6.66
CA ALA A 167 -0.74 1.26 5.94
C ALA A 167 0.70 1.75 6.17
N SER A 168 0.93 3.06 6.16
CA SER A 168 2.24 3.64 6.49
C SER A 168 2.67 3.28 7.91
N ALA A 169 1.75 3.33 8.89
CA ALA A 169 2.00 2.90 10.27
C ALA A 169 2.44 1.42 10.33
N ILE A 170 1.75 0.53 9.59
CA ILE A 170 2.11 -0.89 9.49
C ILE A 170 3.52 -1.03 8.93
N HIS A 171 3.83 -0.43 7.78
CA HIS A 171 5.12 -0.60 7.13
C HIS A 171 6.28 -0.06 7.97
N ILE A 172 6.11 1.11 8.59
CA ILE A 172 7.11 1.67 9.50
C ILE A 172 7.27 0.75 10.72
N GLY A 173 6.17 0.41 11.40
CA GLY A 173 6.20 -0.42 12.60
C GLY A 173 6.83 -1.78 12.36
N CYS A 174 6.40 -2.50 11.33
CA CYS A 174 6.96 -3.78 10.96
C CYS A 174 8.44 -3.68 10.55
N THR A 175 8.88 -2.55 9.99
CA THR A 175 10.33 -2.32 9.77
C THR A 175 11.10 -2.23 11.08
N LEU A 176 10.63 -1.42 12.03
CA LEU A 176 11.26 -1.30 13.35
C LEU A 176 11.32 -2.67 14.05
N ILE A 177 10.23 -3.43 14.01
CA ILE A 177 10.16 -4.79 14.58
C ILE A 177 11.18 -5.72 13.92
N VAL A 178 11.24 -5.79 12.58
CA VAL A 178 12.14 -6.72 11.87
C VAL A 178 13.61 -6.37 12.08
N VAL A 179 13.96 -5.09 12.18
CA VAL A 179 15.34 -4.68 12.47
C VAL A 179 15.76 -5.17 13.86
N GLN A 180 14.89 -5.05 14.86
CA GLN A 180 15.19 -5.45 16.23
C GLN A 180 15.05 -6.96 16.47
N GLN A 181 14.10 -7.60 15.78
CA GLN A 181 13.78 -9.02 15.91
C GLN A 181 13.54 -9.62 14.51
N PRO A 182 14.60 -9.98 13.76
CA PRO A 182 14.46 -10.47 12.39
C PRO A 182 13.53 -11.68 12.24
N TRP A 183 13.50 -12.56 13.25
CA TRP A 183 12.61 -13.73 13.28
C TRP A 183 11.12 -13.39 13.38
N ALA A 184 10.76 -12.17 13.77
CA ALA A 184 9.38 -11.71 13.76
C ALA A 184 8.75 -11.77 12.36
N VAL A 185 9.57 -11.79 11.29
CA VAL A 185 9.11 -11.99 9.91
C VAL A 185 8.22 -13.24 9.76
N LEU A 186 8.47 -14.30 10.52
CA LEU A 186 7.68 -15.54 10.47
C LEU A 186 6.23 -15.32 10.91
N LEU A 187 6.01 -14.37 11.82
CA LEU A 187 4.69 -13.94 12.27
C LEU A 187 4.12 -12.82 11.38
N LEU A 188 4.98 -11.87 10.96
CA LEU A 188 4.56 -10.72 10.16
C LEU A 188 4.10 -11.11 8.76
N ILE A 189 4.66 -12.15 8.15
CA ILE A 189 4.21 -12.67 6.85
C ILE A 189 2.71 -13.05 6.87
N PRO A 190 2.26 -14.02 7.70
CA PRO A 190 0.85 -14.39 7.74
C PRO A 190 -0.03 -13.25 8.26
N LEU A 191 0.48 -12.43 9.18
CA LEU A 191 -0.27 -11.28 9.71
C LEU A 191 -0.54 -10.23 8.61
N HIS A 192 0.49 -9.82 7.87
CA HIS A 192 0.37 -8.82 6.80
C HIS A 192 -0.56 -9.33 5.69
N SER A 193 -0.34 -10.54 5.17
CA SER A 193 -1.25 -11.13 4.18
C SER A 193 -2.68 -11.25 4.69
N GLY A 194 -2.85 -11.64 5.96
CA GLY A 194 -4.14 -11.71 6.63
C GLY A 194 -4.83 -10.35 6.72
N ILE A 195 -4.12 -9.31 7.17
CA ILE A 195 -4.64 -7.93 7.26
C ILE A 195 -5.13 -7.48 5.89
N ASN A 196 -4.34 -7.63 4.83
CA ASN A 196 -4.73 -7.23 3.49
C ASN A 196 -5.98 -7.99 3.01
N TRP A 197 -6.05 -9.30 3.29
CA TRP A 197 -7.21 -10.12 2.90
C TRP A 197 -8.49 -9.72 3.64
N PHE A 198 -8.42 -9.55 4.96
CA PHE A 198 -9.55 -9.12 5.76
C PHE A 198 -9.96 -7.68 5.43
N ALA A 199 -9.01 -6.77 5.18
CA ALA A 199 -9.28 -5.41 4.77
C ALA A 199 -10.11 -5.36 3.48
N VAL A 200 -9.71 -6.11 2.45
CA VAL A 200 -10.48 -6.21 1.19
C VAL A 200 -11.85 -6.79 1.45
N LYS A 201 -11.94 -7.88 2.23
CA LYS A 201 -13.23 -8.52 2.56
C LYS A 201 -14.16 -7.58 3.35
N LEU A 202 -13.64 -6.81 4.29
CA LEU A 202 -14.41 -5.85 5.08
C LEU A 202 -14.82 -4.63 4.25
N ALA A 203 -13.97 -4.18 3.31
CA ALA A 203 -14.26 -3.04 2.45
C ALA A 203 -15.49 -3.28 1.56
N THR A 204 -15.77 -4.53 1.19
CA THR A 204 -17.02 -4.88 0.47
C THR A 204 -18.29 -4.68 1.30
N LYS A 205 -18.18 -4.68 2.64
CA LYS A 205 -19.30 -4.43 3.56
C LYS A 205 -19.35 -2.96 3.99
N SER A 206 -18.21 -2.42 4.40
CA SER A 206 -18.05 -1.04 4.83
C SER A 206 -16.59 -0.62 4.78
N VAL A 207 -16.30 0.41 4.00
CA VAL A 207 -14.97 1.01 3.92
C VAL A 207 -14.53 1.55 5.29
N GLY A 208 -15.46 2.08 6.10
CA GLY A 208 -15.17 2.57 7.44
C GLY A 208 -14.73 1.45 8.40
N ILE A 209 -15.39 0.28 8.35
CA ILE A 209 -15.00 -0.89 9.15
C ILE A 209 -13.62 -1.40 8.72
N SER A 210 -13.36 -1.46 7.40
CA SER A 210 -12.04 -1.82 6.90
C SER A 210 -10.96 -0.84 7.36
N SER A 211 -11.23 0.47 7.28
CA SER A 211 -10.31 1.50 7.74
C SER A 211 -9.99 1.38 9.24
N LEU A 212 -11.01 1.17 10.08
CA LEU A 212 -10.82 0.96 11.53
C LEU A 212 -10.00 -0.32 11.80
N PHE A 213 -10.27 -1.40 11.07
CA PHE A 213 -9.52 -2.64 11.17
C PHE A 213 -8.03 -2.41 10.87
N ILE A 214 -7.70 -1.76 9.75
CA ILE A 214 -6.31 -1.45 9.39
C ILE A 214 -5.70 -0.48 10.42
N ALA A 215 -6.46 0.49 10.92
CA ALA A 215 -6.00 1.43 11.94
C ALA A 215 -5.54 0.72 13.22
N VAL A 216 -6.31 -0.26 13.71
CA VAL A 216 -5.93 -1.05 14.89
C VAL A 216 -4.59 -1.74 14.67
N PHE A 217 -4.41 -2.44 13.55
CA PHE A 217 -3.15 -3.13 13.26
C PHE A 217 -2.00 -2.16 12.99
N GLY A 218 -2.26 -1.04 12.33
CA GLY A 218 -1.26 0.01 12.10
C GLY A 218 -0.75 0.64 13.39
N ILE A 219 -1.65 0.95 14.33
CA ILE A 219 -1.28 1.46 15.65
C ILE A 219 -0.50 0.40 16.41
N LEU A 220 -0.98 -0.85 16.47
CA LEU A 220 -0.29 -1.92 17.20
C LEU A 220 1.10 -2.20 16.63
N SER A 221 1.25 -2.30 15.31
CA SER A 221 2.54 -2.51 14.66
C SER A 221 3.49 -1.34 14.91
N LEU A 222 3.02 -0.10 14.78
CA LEU A 222 3.86 1.09 15.00
C LEU A 222 4.28 1.23 16.47
N MET A 223 3.35 1.08 17.41
CA MET A 223 3.65 1.16 18.84
C MET A 223 4.61 0.05 19.26
N THR A 224 4.39 -1.19 18.81
CA THR A 224 5.30 -2.31 19.09
C THR A 224 6.69 -2.04 18.50
N GLY A 225 6.73 -1.54 17.26
CA GLY A 225 7.98 -1.14 16.61
C GLY A 225 8.73 -0.06 17.39
N ILE A 226 8.04 1.01 17.82
CA ILE A 226 8.63 2.09 18.62
C ILE A 226 9.10 1.59 19.98
N MET A 227 8.37 0.69 20.64
CA MET A 227 8.76 0.16 21.96
C MET A 227 10.00 -0.74 21.90
N LEU A 228 10.24 -1.39 20.76
CA LEU A 228 11.42 -2.23 20.54
C LEU A 228 12.63 -1.42 20.04
N TYR A 229 12.39 -0.26 19.45
CA TYR A 229 13.37 0.56 18.73
C TYR A 229 14.11 1.54 19.63
#